data_AF-A0A9D4DHE7-F1
#
_entry.id   AF-A0A9D4DHE7-F1
#
_cell.length_a   1.000
_cell.length_b   1.000
_cell.length_c   1.000
_cell.angle_alpha   90.00
_cell.angle_beta   90.00
_cell.angle_gamma   90.00
#
_symmetry.space_group_name_H-M   'P 1'
#
loop_
_entity.id
_entity.type
_entity.pdbx_description
1 polymer ?
#
loop_
_entity_poly.entity_id
_entity_poly.type
_entity_poly.pdbx_seq_one_letter_code
_entity_poly.pdbx_strand_id
1 'polypeptide(L)'
;MATFSQSTIEMGSDIVQYFFCSTCEDKKLDKTADFYCESCVKFYCGECVNMHNNLFTKHAPFGRGNMKKWPVAKKVEEFLLKCDIHKEESLKMYCDDHSELCCTHCAFLKHRLCLQVTLISDKVKVQSTDLQKLSVSIKTILEHITKLQDNQEAGIQYVQSSYDEQLYTIQETRQKNKFSLRHN
;
A
#
# COMPACT_ATOMS: atom_id res chain seq x y z
N MET A 1 30.81 -10.15 5.11
CA MET A 1 29.52 -9.64 5.59
C MET A 1 28.65 -9.36 4.37
N ALA A 2 27.55 -10.08 4.17
CA ALA A 2 26.70 -9.91 2.99
C ALA A 2 25.86 -8.65 3.13
N THR A 3 26.09 -7.67 2.26
CA THR A 3 25.31 -6.45 2.12
C THR A 3 24.05 -6.75 1.33
N PHE A 4 22.87 -6.67 1.95
CA PHE A 4 21.59 -6.72 1.25
C PHE A 4 21.24 -5.31 0.79
N SER A 5 21.02 -5.08 -0.50
CA SER A 5 20.48 -3.78 -0.92
C SER A 5 19.02 -3.69 -0.49
N GLN A 6 18.71 -2.64 0.26
CA GLN A 6 17.36 -2.26 0.61
C GLN A 6 17.10 -0.95 -0.13
N SER A 7 16.13 -0.94 -1.05
CA SER A 7 15.61 0.30 -1.61
C SER A 7 14.17 0.47 -1.15
N THR A 8 13.92 1.61 -0.50
CA THR A 8 12.57 2.05 -0.10
C THR A 8 11.99 2.81 -1.27
N ILE A 9 10.97 2.28 -1.93
CA ILE A 9 10.15 3.02 -2.89
C ILE A 9 8.80 3.29 -2.21
N GLU A 10 8.50 4.57 -1.99
CA GLU A 10 7.25 5.01 -1.37
C GLU A 10 6.10 4.90 -2.36
N MET A 11 5.25 3.90 -2.19
CA MET A 11 3.91 3.86 -2.78
C MET A 11 2.90 3.45 -1.71
N GLY A 12 2.15 4.44 -1.20
CA GLY A 12 0.85 4.29 -0.53
C GLY A 12 0.78 3.39 0.72
N SER A 13 0.67 4.03 1.89
CA SER A 13 0.13 3.57 3.21
C SER A 13 0.50 2.21 3.81
N ASP A 14 0.98 1.25 3.05
CA ASP A 14 1.58 0.03 3.53
C ASP A 14 3.09 0.24 3.39
N ILE A 15 3.85 0.11 4.49
CA ILE A 15 5.29 -0.10 4.36
C ILE A 15 5.45 -1.51 3.78
N VAL A 16 5.21 -1.65 2.47
CA VAL A 16 5.51 -2.88 1.74
C VAL A 16 7.03 -2.88 1.62
N GLN A 17 7.70 -3.45 2.61
CA GLN A 17 9.11 -3.75 2.48
C GLN A 17 9.24 -4.75 1.34
N TYR A 18 9.70 -4.27 0.18
CA TYR A 18 10.00 -5.10 -0.96
C TYR A 18 11.37 -5.73 -0.75
N PHE A 19 11.40 -7.05 -0.64
CA PHE A 19 12.64 -7.82 -0.67
C PHE A 19 12.95 -8.16 -2.11
N PHE A 20 14.22 -8.04 -2.51
CA PHE A 20 14.67 -8.44 -3.82
C PHE A 20 15.26 -9.85 -3.78
N CYS A 21 15.10 -10.58 -4.87
CA CYS A 21 15.70 -11.89 -5.02
C CYS A 21 17.23 -11.75 -5.09
N SER A 22 17.95 -12.30 -4.12
CA SER A 22 19.41 -12.17 -4.01
C SER A 22 20.12 -12.72 -5.24
N THR A 23 19.62 -13.81 -5.84
CA THR A 23 20.21 -14.39 -7.06
C THR A 23 19.94 -13.54 -8.32
N CYS A 24 18.81 -12.84 -8.36
CA CYS A 24 18.48 -11.95 -9.49
C CYS A 24 19.23 -10.63 -9.39
N GLU A 25 19.43 -10.13 -8.18
CA GLU A 25 20.24 -8.96 -7.87
C GLU A 25 21.69 -9.13 -8.33
N ASP A 26 22.30 -10.30 -8.07
CA ASP A 26 23.63 -10.65 -8.58
C ASP A 26 23.71 -10.57 -10.13
N LYS A 27 22.56 -10.76 -10.81
CA LYS A 27 22.42 -10.68 -12.27
C LYS A 27 21.91 -9.31 -12.75
N LYS A 28 21.83 -8.32 -11.86
CA LYS A 28 21.28 -6.97 -12.13
C LYS A 28 19.84 -7.01 -12.65
N LEU A 29 19.03 -7.94 -12.14
CA LEU A 29 17.61 -8.06 -12.43
C LEU A 29 16.79 -7.70 -11.20
N ASP A 30 15.91 -6.72 -11.33
CA ASP A 30 15.03 -6.25 -10.26
C ASP A 30 13.78 -7.14 -10.16
N LYS A 31 13.95 -8.36 -9.62
CA LYS A 31 12.83 -9.25 -9.29
C LYS A 31 12.55 -9.24 -7.80
N THR A 32 11.28 -9.04 -7.44
CA THR A 32 10.83 -9.16 -6.04
C THR A 32 10.93 -10.60 -5.55
N ALA A 33 11.30 -10.78 -4.29
CA ALA A 33 11.33 -12.07 -3.63
C ALA A 33 9.98 -12.39 -2.97
N ASP A 34 9.62 -13.66 -3.05
CA ASP A 34 8.39 -14.21 -2.45
C ASP A 34 8.70 -15.22 -1.34
N PHE A 35 9.98 -15.62 -1.23
CA PHE A 35 10.45 -16.64 -0.31
C PHE A 35 11.74 -16.20 0.38
N TYR A 36 11.92 -16.64 1.63
CA TYR A 36 13.13 -16.47 2.41
C TYR A 36 13.61 -17.82 2.95
N CYS A 37 14.87 -18.17 2.69
CA CYS A 37 15.47 -19.37 3.24
C CYS A 37 16.34 -19.02 4.45
N GLU A 38 15.97 -19.54 5.62
CA GLU A 38 16.72 -19.30 6.87
C GLU A 38 18.10 -19.94 6.85
N SER A 39 18.23 -21.16 6.28
CA SER A 39 19.51 -21.86 6.18
C SER A 39 20.53 -21.11 5.31
N CYS A 40 20.06 -20.38 4.30
CA CYS A 40 20.93 -19.60 3.41
C CYS A 40 20.97 -18.12 3.75
N VAL A 41 20.08 -17.65 4.63
CA VAL A 41 19.86 -16.23 4.93
C VAL A 41 19.68 -15.42 3.63
N LYS A 42 18.88 -15.91 2.68
CA LYS A 42 18.70 -15.30 1.36
C LYS A 42 17.24 -15.26 0.91
N PHE A 43 16.93 -14.27 0.08
CA PHE A 43 15.61 -14.05 -0.49
C PHE A 43 15.55 -14.55 -1.94
N TYR A 44 14.42 -15.15 -2.32
CA TYR A 44 14.24 -15.76 -3.63
C TYR A 44 12.88 -15.41 -4.23
N CYS A 45 12.85 -15.13 -5.53
CA CYS A 45 11.63 -15.13 -6.33
C CYS A 45 11.17 -16.57 -6.62
N GLY A 46 9.98 -16.75 -7.18
CA GLY A 46 9.42 -18.07 -7.51
C GLY A 46 10.33 -18.96 -8.36
N GLU A 47 11.02 -18.41 -9.35
CA GLU A 47 11.96 -19.18 -10.19
C GLU A 47 13.20 -19.63 -9.40
N CYS A 48 13.78 -18.71 -8.64
CA CYS A 48 15.00 -18.97 -7.91
C CYS A 48 14.78 -19.91 -6.72
N VAL A 49 13.61 -19.88 -6.08
CA VAL A 49 13.29 -20.84 -5.00
C VAL A 49 13.08 -22.24 -5.55
N ASN A 50 12.53 -22.39 -6.77
CA ASN A 50 12.35 -23.69 -7.40
C ASN A 50 13.72 -24.35 -7.68
N MET A 51 14.65 -23.59 -8.27
CA MET A 51 16.03 -24.04 -8.44
C MET A 51 16.72 -24.32 -7.10
N HIS A 52 16.49 -23.47 -6.10
CA HIS A 52 17.03 -23.65 -4.76
C HIS A 52 16.59 -24.97 -4.12
N ASN A 53 15.29 -25.29 -4.18
CA ASN A 53 14.73 -26.51 -3.60
C ASN A 53 15.24 -27.77 -4.30
N ASN A 54 15.50 -27.70 -5.61
CA ASN A 54 16.09 -28.81 -6.36
C ASN A 54 17.53 -29.11 -5.94
N LEU A 55 18.29 -28.09 -5.53
CA LEU A 55 19.68 -28.24 -5.09
C LEU A 55 19.81 -28.50 -3.58
N PHE A 56 18.91 -27.93 -2.78
CA PHE A 56 18.96 -27.95 -1.32
C PHE A 56 17.68 -28.55 -0.75
N THR A 57 17.48 -29.85 -0.95
CA THR A 57 16.27 -30.58 -0.56
C THR A 57 15.95 -30.57 0.94
N LYS A 58 16.93 -30.24 1.80
CA LYS A 58 16.77 -30.12 3.26
C LYS A 58 16.39 -28.71 3.71
N HIS A 59 16.47 -27.71 2.84
CA HIS A 59 16.09 -26.35 3.17
C HIS A 59 14.58 -26.19 3.01
N ALA A 60 13.97 -25.39 3.90
CA ALA A 60 12.55 -25.08 3.84
C ALA A 60 12.34 -23.57 3.77
N PRO A 61 12.40 -22.95 2.57
CA PRO A 61 12.15 -21.52 2.41
C PRO A 61 10.73 -21.14 2.82
N PHE A 62 10.60 -20.08 3.59
CA PHE A 62 9.33 -19.52 4.05
C PHE A 62 8.76 -18.55 3.01
N GLY A 63 7.54 -18.80 2.52
CA GLY A 63 6.83 -17.84 1.66
C GLY A 63 6.34 -16.59 2.41
N ARG A 64 5.78 -15.62 1.67
CA ARG A 64 5.22 -14.36 2.22
C ARG A 64 4.18 -14.55 3.33
N GLY A 65 3.40 -15.64 3.32
CA GLY A 65 2.46 -15.96 4.41
C GLY A 65 3.13 -16.15 5.78
N ASN A 66 4.45 -16.34 5.82
CA ASN A 66 5.26 -16.52 7.02
C ASN A 66 6.25 -15.36 7.25
N MET A 67 5.91 -14.13 6.86
CA MET A 67 6.77 -12.94 6.99
C MET A 67 7.33 -12.69 8.40
N LYS A 68 6.66 -13.14 9.47
CA LYS A 68 7.19 -13.06 10.85
C LYS A 68 8.53 -13.78 11.04
N LYS A 69 8.85 -14.77 10.19
CA LYS A 69 10.12 -15.51 10.19
C LYS A 69 11.19 -14.86 9.30
N TRP A 70 10.83 -13.84 8.52
CA TRP A 70 11.79 -13.11 7.71
C TRP A 70 12.60 -12.19 8.63
N PRO A 71 13.87 -11.89 8.29
CA PRO A 71 14.77 -11.12 9.16
C PRO A 71 14.33 -9.66 9.39
N VAL A 72 13.23 -9.24 8.76
CA VAL A 72 12.48 -8.01 9.06
C VAL A 72 11.99 -7.94 10.49
N ALA A 73 11.46 -9.06 11.01
CA ALA A 73 10.86 -9.09 12.33
C ALA A 73 11.91 -9.10 13.45
N LYS A 74 13.15 -9.55 13.14
CA LYS A 74 14.24 -9.66 14.11
C LYS A 74 15.17 -8.44 14.15
N LYS A 75 15.18 -7.59 13.11
CA LYS A 75 16.13 -6.45 13.03
C LYS A 75 15.62 -5.13 13.60
N VAL A 76 14.32 -4.99 13.93
CA VAL A 76 13.83 -3.72 14.50
C VAL A 76 14.45 -3.43 15.87
N GLU A 77 14.83 -4.46 16.63
CA GLU A 77 15.49 -4.29 17.94
C GLU A 77 16.98 -3.88 17.80
N GLU A 78 17.68 -4.34 16.76
CA GLU A 78 19.10 -3.98 16.52
C GLU A 78 19.29 -2.59 15.89
N PHE A 79 18.28 -2.04 15.22
CA PHE A 79 18.34 -0.72 14.55
C PHE A 79 17.68 0.41 15.35
N LEU A 80 17.42 0.21 16.65
CA LEU A 80 17.04 1.34 17.49
C LEU A 80 18.21 2.32 17.58
N LEU A 81 18.10 3.43 16.83
CA LEU A 81 19.05 4.53 16.81
C LEU A 81 19.46 4.85 18.26
N LYS A 82 20.76 4.74 18.54
CA LYS A 82 21.30 5.05 19.86
C LYS A 82 21.44 6.55 20.03
N CYS A 83 21.30 7.02 21.26
CA CYS A 83 21.55 8.42 21.56
C CYS A 83 23.05 8.71 21.48
N ASP A 84 23.43 9.76 20.76
CA ASP A 84 24.83 10.17 20.59
C ASP A 84 25.51 10.53 21.93
N ILE A 85 24.72 10.96 22.91
CA ILE A 85 25.18 11.37 24.24
C ILE A 85 25.11 10.18 25.22
N HIS A 86 24.02 9.42 25.17
CA HIS A 86 23.75 8.30 26.07
C HIS A 86 23.80 7.00 25.26
N LYS A 87 25.01 6.49 24.98
CA LYS A 87 25.26 5.42 24.00
C LYS A 87 24.52 4.10 24.26
N GLU A 88 24.18 3.82 25.52
CA GLU A 88 23.43 2.61 25.89
C GLU A 88 21.92 2.78 25.65
N GLU A 89 21.44 4.02 25.64
CA GLU A 89 20.03 4.37 25.47
C GLU A 89 19.64 4.46 24.00
N SER A 90 18.45 3.96 23.71
CA SER A 90 17.84 4.09 22.39
C SER A 90 16.94 5.32 22.32
N LEU A 91 16.91 5.98 21.16
CA LEU A 91 15.99 7.08 20.86
C LEU A 91 14.56 6.53 20.78
N LYS A 92 13.71 6.93 21.73
CA LYS A 92 12.32 6.45 21.86
C LYS A 92 11.30 7.58 21.96
N MET A 93 11.77 8.81 22.15
CA MET A 93 10.96 10.00 22.34
C MET A 93 11.23 10.99 21.21
N TYR A 94 10.26 11.86 20.97
CA TYR A 94 10.38 13.01 20.06
C TYR A 94 10.01 14.28 20.81
N CYS A 95 10.85 15.31 20.70
CA CYS A 95 10.59 16.63 21.24
C CYS A 95 10.12 17.55 20.10
N ASP A 96 8.89 18.04 20.16
CA ASP A 96 8.33 18.96 19.17
C ASP A 96 8.97 20.34 19.22
N ASP A 97 9.24 20.85 20.43
CA ASP A 97 9.80 22.19 20.64
C ASP A 97 11.17 22.36 19.96
N HIS A 98 11.91 21.26 19.81
CA HIS A 98 13.22 21.22 19.14
C HIS A 98 13.19 20.46 17.81
N SER A 99 12.07 19.81 17.49
CA SER A 99 11.92 18.92 16.33
C SER A 99 12.98 17.79 16.25
N GLU A 100 13.33 17.21 17.39
CA GLU A 100 14.45 16.27 17.54
C GLU A 100 14.04 14.94 18.20
N LEU A 101 14.74 13.85 17.82
CA LEU A 101 14.65 12.56 18.48
C LEU A 101 15.50 12.56 19.76
N CYS A 102 14.95 12.05 20.86
CA CYS A 102 15.66 11.97 22.13
C CYS A 102 15.45 10.62 22.84
N CYS A 103 16.42 10.23 23.66
CA CYS A 103 16.24 9.16 24.63
C CYS A 103 15.59 9.71 25.91
N THR A 104 15.19 8.81 26.81
CA THR A 104 14.62 9.12 28.12
C THR A 104 15.50 10.08 28.92
N HIS A 105 16.81 9.84 28.96
CA HIS A 105 17.77 10.69 29.68
C HIS A 105 17.87 12.09 29.07
N CYS A 106 17.90 12.23 27.75
CA CYS A 106 17.85 13.54 27.09
C CYS A 106 16.54 14.27 27.40
N ALA A 107 15.41 13.56 27.45
CA ALA A 107 14.13 14.14 27.82
C ALA A 107 14.16 14.75 29.23
N PHE A 108 14.77 14.06 30.21
CA PHE A 108 14.87 14.55 31.59
C PHE A 108 15.94 15.61 31.82
N LEU A 109 17.03 15.60 31.06
CA LEU A 109 18.18 16.49 31.30
C LEU A 109 18.18 17.72 30.40
N LYS A 110 17.84 17.57 29.11
CA LYS A 110 17.90 18.65 28.12
C LYS A 110 16.52 19.20 27.77
N HIS A 111 15.53 18.34 27.61
CA HIS A 111 14.18 18.74 27.20
C HIS A 111 13.19 18.83 28.38
N ARG A 112 13.68 18.97 29.62
CA ARG A 112 12.82 18.99 30.82
C ARG A 112 11.82 20.16 30.84
N LEU A 113 12.20 21.27 30.22
CA LEU A 113 11.37 22.48 30.12
C LEU A 113 10.53 22.50 28.84
N CYS A 114 10.69 21.49 27.98
CA CYS A 114 9.88 21.36 26.78
C CYS A 114 8.47 20.89 27.15
N LEU A 115 7.48 21.47 26.50
CA LEU A 115 6.06 21.18 26.75
C LEU A 115 5.61 19.92 26.01
N GLN A 116 6.25 19.62 24.88
CA GLN A 116 5.81 18.57 23.97
C GLN A 116 6.94 17.57 23.71
N VAL A 117 7.11 16.64 24.65
CA VAL A 117 8.02 15.48 24.51
C VAL A 117 7.19 14.21 24.66
N THR A 118 7.09 13.43 23.57
CA THR A 118 6.18 12.28 23.50
C THR A 118 6.89 11.04 22.99
N LEU A 119 6.33 9.86 23.28
CA LEU A 119 6.83 8.61 22.71
C LEU A 119 6.58 8.60 21.20
N ILE A 120 7.60 8.20 20.43
CA ILE A 120 7.50 8.08 18.97
C ILE A 120 6.34 7.15 18.59
N SER A 121 6.17 6.05 19.32
CA SER A 121 5.08 5.09 19.11
C SER A 121 3.70 5.71 19.22
N ASP A 122 3.53 6.71 20.10
CA ASP A 122 2.22 7.32 20.35
C ASP A 122 1.91 8.39 19.31
N LYS A 123 2.93 9.13 18.85
CA LYS A 123 2.79 10.00 17.67
C LYS A 123 2.43 9.22 16.40
N VAL A 124 3.14 8.12 16.14
CA VAL A 124 2.89 7.27 14.96
C VAL A 124 1.48 6.69 15.01
N LYS A 125 1.01 6.25 16.18
CA LYS A 125 -0.39 5.79 16.35
C LYS A 125 -1.39 6.87 15.96
N VAL A 126 -1.26 8.08 16.51
CA VAL A 126 -2.20 9.18 16.21
C VAL A 126 -2.22 9.50 14.71
N GLN A 127 -1.04 9.68 14.10
CA GLN A 127 -0.94 9.97 12.67
C GLN A 127 -1.49 8.83 11.80
N SER A 128 -1.27 7.57 12.20
CA SER A 128 -1.85 6.41 11.52
C SER A 128 -3.37 6.39 11.58
N THR A 129 -3.98 6.81 12.70
CA THR A 129 -5.44 6.86 12.82
C THR A 129 -6.06 7.95 11.95
N ASP A 130 -5.41 9.10 11.79
CA ASP A 130 -5.92 10.17 10.93
C ASP A 130 -5.77 9.82 9.45
N LEU A 131 -4.67 9.19 9.05
CA LEU A 131 -4.51 8.63 7.71
C LEU A 131 -5.55 7.52 7.43
N GLN A 132 -5.85 6.66 8.41
CA GLN A 132 -6.90 5.66 8.30
C GLN A 132 -8.28 6.30 8.10
N LYS A 133 -8.63 7.34 8.88
CA LYS A 133 -9.88 8.08 8.69
C LYS A 133 -9.97 8.68 7.28
N LEU A 134 -8.91 9.32 6.80
CA LEU A 134 -8.84 9.83 5.43
C LEU A 134 -9.04 8.72 4.39
N SER A 135 -8.41 7.56 4.58
CA SER A 135 -8.53 6.42 3.67
C SER A 135 -9.98 5.91 3.58
N VAL A 136 -10.71 5.91 4.70
CA VAL A 136 -12.11 5.52 4.75
C VAL A 136 -12.96 6.57 4.04
N SER A 137 -12.74 7.86 4.31
CA SER A 137 -13.47 8.93 3.62
C SER A 137 -13.27 8.90 2.11
N ILE A 138 -12.05 8.65 1.63
CA ILE A 138 -11.77 8.51 0.20
C ILE A 138 -12.54 7.33 -0.40
N LYS A 139 -12.55 6.16 0.27
CA LYS A 139 -13.33 5.00 -0.20
C LYS A 139 -14.82 5.31 -0.30
N THR A 140 -15.40 5.96 0.70
CA THR A 140 -16.81 6.34 0.69
C THR A 140 -17.12 7.33 -0.44
N ILE A 141 -16.25 8.30 -0.70
CA ILE A 141 -16.41 9.24 -1.82
C ILE A 141 -16.37 8.49 -3.16
N LEU A 142 -15.45 7.54 -3.34
CA LEU A 142 -15.39 6.72 -4.55
C LEU A 142 -16.67 5.93 -4.76
N GLU A 143 -17.23 5.31 -3.71
CA GLU A 143 -18.51 4.58 -3.78
C GLU A 143 -19.69 5.49 -4.13
N HIS A 144 -19.67 6.76 -3.71
CA HIS A 144 -20.69 7.73 -4.09
C HIS A 144 -20.55 8.15 -5.55
N ILE A 145 -19.32 8.35 -6.02
CA ILE A 145 -19.05 8.71 -7.42
C ILE A 145 -19.50 7.59 -8.35
N THR A 146 -19.21 6.33 -8.04
CA THR A 146 -19.62 5.20 -8.87
C THR A 146 -21.15 5.09 -8.95
N LYS A 147 -21.85 5.21 -7.82
CA LYS A 147 -23.33 5.23 -7.81
C LYS A 147 -23.91 6.38 -8.64
N LEU A 148 -23.27 7.55 -8.61
CA LEU A 148 -23.69 8.68 -9.43
C LEU A 148 -23.49 8.39 -10.92
N GLN A 149 -22.38 7.74 -11.30
CA GLN A 149 -22.13 7.31 -12.67
C GLN A 149 -23.18 6.30 -13.14
N ASP A 150 -23.46 5.26 -12.35
CA ASP A 150 -24.48 4.25 -12.69
C ASP A 150 -25.86 4.90 -12.89
N ASN A 151 -26.22 5.85 -12.02
CA ASN A 151 -27.47 6.60 -12.12
C ASN A 151 -27.52 7.48 -13.38
N GLN A 152 -26.39 8.09 -13.75
CA GLN A 152 -26.30 8.88 -14.99
C GLN A 152 -26.45 8.00 -16.23
N GLU A 153 -25.79 6.84 -16.26
CA GLU A 153 -25.90 5.88 -17.36
C GLU A 153 -27.33 5.37 -17.53
N ALA A 154 -27.98 4.98 -16.43
CA ALA A 154 -29.38 4.59 -16.44
C ALA A 154 -30.31 5.72 -16.95
N GLY A 155 -30.04 6.97 -16.54
CA GLY A 155 -30.78 8.14 -17.02
C GLY A 155 -30.60 8.38 -18.52
N ILE A 156 -29.38 8.27 -19.03
CA ILE A 156 -29.09 8.40 -20.47
C ILE A 156 -29.81 7.30 -21.26
N GLN A 157 -29.74 6.05 -20.80
CA GLN A 157 -30.38 4.92 -21.46
C GLN A 157 -31.91 5.08 -21.50
N TYR A 158 -32.51 5.60 -20.43
CA TYR A 158 -33.94 5.90 -20.38
C TYR A 158 -34.33 6.95 -21.43
N VAL A 159 -33.59 8.06 -21.50
CA VAL A 159 -33.85 9.13 -22.48
C VAL A 159 -33.69 8.61 -23.92
N GLN A 160 -32.67 7.82 -24.19
CA GLN A 160 -32.46 7.20 -25.52
C GLN A 160 -33.63 6.29 -25.91
N SER A 161 -34.07 5.43 -24.98
CA SER A 161 -35.18 4.51 -25.24
C SER A 161 -36.49 5.26 -25.52
N SER A 162 -36.76 6.32 -24.77
CA SER A 162 -37.94 7.18 -25.00
C SER A 162 -37.87 7.90 -26.35
N TYR A 163 -36.69 8.38 -26.75
CA TYR A 163 -36.48 9.01 -28.05
C TYR A 163 -36.70 8.03 -29.21
N ASP A 164 -36.18 6.81 -29.11
CA ASP A 164 -36.36 5.78 -30.13
C ASP A 164 -37.82 5.37 -30.30
N GLU A 165 -38.58 5.28 -29.21
CA GLU A 165 -40.03 5.02 -29.25
C GLU A 165 -40.80 6.16 -29.95
N GLN A 166 -40.45 7.41 -29.65
CA GLN A 166 -41.03 8.58 -30.33
C GLN A 166 -40.68 8.60 -31.82
N LEU A 167 -39.44 8.26 -32.20
CA LEU A 167 -39.07 8.16 -33.61
C LEU A 167 -39.85 7.06 -34.34
N TYR A 168 -40.00 5.90 -33.71
CA TYR A 168 -40.76 4.78 -34.26
C TYR A 168 -42.22 5.18 -34.53
N THR A 169 -42.88 5.78 -33.54
CA THR A 169 -44.27 6.24 -33.68
C THR A 169 -44.43 7.30 -34.79
N ILE A 170 -43.51 8.27 -34.87
CA ILE A 170 -43.51 9.27 -35.96
C ILE A 170 -43.37 8.59 -37.34
N GLN A 171 -42.48 7.60 -37.47
CA GLN A 171 -42.28 6.89 -38.74
C GLN A 171 -43.52 6.08 -39.14
N GLU A 172 -44.14 5.37 -38.20
CA GLU A 172 -45.38 4.64 -38.45
C GLU A 172 -46.51 5.57 -38.93
N THR A 173 -46.74 6.70 -38.24
CA THR A 173 -47.78 7.65 -38.62
C THR A 173 -47.53 8.24 -40.01
N ARG A 174 -46.27 8.55 -40.35
CA ARG A 174 -45.90 9.01 -41.70
C ARG A 174 -46.19 7.97 -42.77
N GLN A 175 -45.92 6.69 -42.51
CA GLN A 175 -46.23 5.62 -43.46
C GLN A 175 -47.75 5.49 -43.66
N LYS A 176 -48.52 5.41 -42.57
CA LYS A 176 -49.99 5.32 -42.62
C LYS A 176 -50.61 6.47 -43.42
N ASN A 177 -50.16 7.71 -43.17
CA ASN A 177 -50.64 8.89 -43.91
C ASN A 177 -50.30 8.86 -45.41
N LYS A 178 -49.12 8.35 -45.79
CA LYS A 178 -48.75 8.17 -47.21
C LYS A 178 -49.65 7.16 -47.94
N PHE A 179 -50.08 6.10 -47.26
CA PHE A 179 -51.02 5.13 -47.84
C PHE A 179 -52.42 5.73 -48.02
N SER A 180 -52.91 6.52 -47.06
CA SER A 180 -54.23 7.17 -47.15
C SER A 180 -54.33 8.21 -48.28
N LEU A 181 -53.24 8.92 -48.59
CA LEU A 181 -53.19 9.91 -49.68
C LEU A 181 -53.11 9.30 -51.09
N ARG A 182 -52.82 8.00 -51.21
CA ARG A 182 -52.77 7.29 -52.51
C ARG A 182 -54.09 6.61 -52.89
N HIS A 183 -55.06 6.57 -51.97
CA HIS A 183 -56.34 5.89 -52.14
C HIS A 183 -57.56 6.84 -52.15
N ASN A 184 -57.32 8.15 -52.17
CA ASN A 184 -58.28 9.20 -52.51
C ASN A 184 -57.86 9.87 -53.82
#